data_AF-A0A8T5FBY6-F1
#
_entry.id   AF-A0A8T5FBY6-F1
#
_cell.length_a   1.000
_cell.length_b   1.000
_cell.length_c   1.000
_cell.angle_alpha   90.00
_cell.angle_beta   90.00
_cell.angle_gamma   90.00
#
_symmetry.space_group_name_H-M   'P 1'
#
loop_
_entity.id
_entity.type
_entity.pdbx_description
1 polymer ?
#
loop_
_entity_poly.entity_id
_entity_poly.type
_entity_poly.pdbx_seq_one_letter_code
_entity_poly.pdbx_strand_id
1 'polypeptide(L)'
;MIVNEFIENPEPISGFSNPENNWPDYLGLLHLLLIKHDEKKYHMVGDPERAWKNICDLAEKLGLKWRIVTGTHAFDYQKQAISIPQNILDLFDNAMTGEAKELVIAKDDATLDKLGEPVFSHSNTGKILEYSDCCIKWFDENKSIGWKEVYEFVMGRIENEQTEKEEEIAEMMAQYYESDYVKSSRKRIKKIYVNHIAESRETMPFIFFQPCDVCIGPSSLARKLNERYANFAKENYPQLYEIIISEGKKDGKYYR
;
A
#
# COMPACT_ATOMS: atom_id res chain seq x y z
N MET A 1 14.92 6.28 -25.04
CA MET A 1 16.24 5.87 -24.52
C MET A 1 16.08 5.34 -23.10
N ILE A 2 15.76 6.19 -22.12
CA ILE A 2 15.59 5.80 -20.69
C ILE A 2 14.68 4.58 -20.47
N VAL A 3 13.50 4.53 -21.10
CA VAL A 3 12.55 3.41 -20.91
C VAL A 3 13.10 2.08 -21.41
N ASN A 4 13.74 2.07 -22.59
CA ASN A 4 14.28 0.83 -23.17
C ASN A 4 15.49 0.34 -22.36
N GLU A 5 16.37 1.26 -21.94
CA GLU A 5 17.52 0.94 -21.09
C GLU A 5 17.07 0.31 -19.77
N PHE A 6 16.02 0.86 -19.15
CA PHE A 6 15.46 0.29 -17.93
C PHE A 6 14.81 -1.07 -18.15
N ILE A 7 14.12 -1.28 -19.28
CA ILE A 7 13.55 -2.59 -19.62
C ILE A 7 14.64 -3.65 -19.82
N GLU A 8 15.76 -3.28 -20.43
CA GLU A 8 16.89 -4.19 -20.66
C GLU A 8 17.63 -4.52 -19.37
N ASN A 9 17.73 -3.58 -18.43
CA ASN A 9 18.43 -3.75 -17.18
C ASN A 9 17.70 -3.03 -16.02
N PRO A 10 16.63 -3.63 -15.47
CA PRO A 10 15.82 -2.98 -14.45
C PRO A 10 16.59 -2.85 -13.14
N GLU A 11 16.63 -1.65 -12.61
CA GLU A 11 17.13 -1.38 -11.26
C GLU A 11 15.97 -1.35 -10.25
N PRO A 12 16.20 -1.76 -9.00
CA PRO A 12 15.20 -1.63 -7.94
C PRO A 12 14.84 -0.16 -7.72
N ILE A 13 13.60 0.21 -8.01
CA ILE A 13 13.05 1.56 -7.80
C ILE A 13 11.76 1.53 -6.98
N SER A 14 11.21 0.35 -6.70
CA SER A 14 9.97 0.20 -5.95
C SER A 14 10.22 -0.17 -4.49
N GLY A 15 9.36 0.29 -3.58
CA GLY A 15 9.33 -0.23 -2.20
C GLY A 15 8.97 -1.72 -2.13
N PHE A 16 8.45 -2.29 -3.23
CA PHE A 16 8.09 -3.69 -3.36
C PHE A 16 9.07 -4.49 -4.23
N SER A 17 10.23 -3.92 -4.62
CA SER A 17 11.20 -4.62 -5.49
C SER A 17 11.55 -6.00 -4.97
N ASN A 18 11.59 -6.97 -5.88
CA ASN A 18 11.92 -8.36 -5.58
C ASN A 18 13.03 -8.83 -6.53
N PRO A 19 14.15 -9.38 -6.02
CA PRO A 19 15.21 -9.95 -6.87
C PRO A 19 14.74 -11.03 -7.86
N GLU A 20 13.63 -11.71 -7.56
CA GLU A 20 13.09 -12.79 -8.40
C GLU A 20 12.10 -12.30 -9.46
N ASN A 21 11.57 -11.07 -9.33
CA ASN A 21 10.57 -10.52 -10.23
C ASN A 21 10.58 -8.98 -10.22
N ASN A 22 10.84 -8.38 -11.38
CA ASN A 22 10.95 -6.93 -11.54
C ASN A 22 9.62 -6.24 -11.86
N TRP A 23 8.47 -6.93 -11.79
CA TRP A 23 7.14 -6.34 -11.96
C TRP A 23 6.95 -5.04 -11.15
N PRO A 24 7.31 -4.99 -9.85
CA PRO A 24 7.16 -3.77 -9.07
C PRO A 24 7.94 -2.59 -9.62
N ASP A 25 9.10 -2.86 -10.21
CA ASP A 25 10.02 -1.86 -10.75
C ASP A 25 9.55 -1.35 -12.12
N TYR A 26 9.07 -2.24 -12.99
CA TYR A 26 8.41 -1.83 -14.23
C TYR A 26 7.16 -1.00 -13.96
N LEU A 27 6.38 -1.37 -12.94
CA LEU A 27 5.23 -0.57 -12.53
C LEU A 27 5.66 0.78 -11.92
N GLY A 28 6.75 0.81 -11.16
CA GLY A 28 7.34 2.06 -10.64
C GLY A 28 7.73 3.00 -11.78
N LEU A 29 8.40 2.49 -12.82
CA LEU A 29 8.73 3.27 -14.02
C LEU A 29 7.47 3.82 -14.70
N LEU A 30 6.44 2.98 -14.88
CA LEU A 30 5.17 3.45 -15.44
C LEU A 30 4.56 4.60 -14.63
N HIS A 31 4.58 4.49 -13.30
CA HIS A 31 4.04 5.53 -12.42
C HIS A 31 4.80 6.86 -12.54
N LEU A 32 6.12 6.84 -12.72
CA LEU A 32 6.90 8.05 -13.02
C LEU A 32 6.54 8.64 -14.38
N LEU A 33 6.34 7.80 -15.39
CA LEU A 33 5.91 8.24 -16.72
C LEU A 33 4.51 8.86 -16.67
N LEU A 34 3.58 8.28 -15.92
CA LEU A 34 2.24 8.84 -15.72
C LEU A 34 2.32 10.25 -15.10
N ILE A 35 3.21 10.48 -14.13
CA ILE A 35 3.42 11.81 -13.54
C ILE A 35 3.99 12.80 -14.55
N LYS A 36 4.99 12.36 -15.33
CA LYS A 36 5.64 13.18 -16.36
C LYS A 36 4.62 13.73 -17.37
N HIS A 37 3.56 12.97 -17.64
CA HIS A 37 2.51 13.28 -18.61
C HIS A 37 1.18 13.72 -17.98
N ASP A 38 1.18 14.14 -16.70
CA ASP A 38 -0.01 14.64 -15.99
C ASP A 38 -1.16 13.63 -15.83
N GLU A 39 -0.90 12.34 -16.04
CA GLU A 39 -1.90 11.28 -15.84
C GLU A 39 -2.06 10.91 -14.35
N LYS A 40 -1.03 11.16 -13.55
CA LYS A 40 -0.97 10.88 -12.11
C LYS A 40 -0.30 12.04 -11.37
N LYS A 41 -0.77 12.38 -10.16
CA LYS A 41 -0.19 13.50 -9.40
C LYS A 41 1.08 13.15 -8.63
N TYR A 42 1.02 12.06 -7.88
CA TYR A 42 2.07 11.66 -6.94
C TYR A 42 2.40 10.19 -7.09
N HIS A 43 3.68 9.88 -6.82
CA HIS A 43 4.13 8.55 -6.48
C HIS A 43 4.83 8.64 -5.13
N MET A 44 4.58 7.65 -4.27
CA MET A 44 5.19 7.57 -2.95
C MET A 44 5.93 6.25 -2.82
N VAL A 45 7.08 6.31 -2.17
CA VAL A 45 7.88 5.15 -1.82
C VAL A 45 8.20 5.25 -0.33
N GLY A 46 7.72 4.27 0.44
CA GLY A 46 8.08 4.11 1.85
C GLY A 46 9.55 3.74 2.03
N ASP A 47 9.96 3.42 3.25
CA ASP A 47 11.37 3.14 3.55
C ASP A 47 11.84 1.78 3.01
N PRO A 48 12.62 1.79 1.91
CA PRO A 48 13.91 1.11 1.96
C PRO A 48 15.02 1.94 1.29
N GLU A 49 15.99 2.38 2.11
CA GLU A 49 17.20 3.16 1.77
C GLU A 49 17.89 2.82 0.43
N ARG A 50 17.79 1.58 -0.08
CA ARG A 50 18.41 1.16 -1.35
C ARG A 50 17.66 1.60 -2.61
N ALA A 51 16.32 1.63 -2.59
CA ALA A 51 15.52 1.96 -3.77
C ALA A 51 15.44 3.49 -4.01
N TRP A 52 15.57 4.28 -2.94
CA TRP A 52 15.42 5.74 -3.00
C TRP A 52 16.42 6.39 -3.95
N LYS A 53 17.69 5.98 -3.91
CA LYS A 53 18.69 6.55 -4.82
C LYS A 53 18.30 6.32 -6.28
N ASN A 54 18.00 5.07 -6.64
CA ASN A 54 17.71 4.70 -8.03
C ASN A 54 16.45 5.42 -8.54
N ILE A 55 15.40 5.50 -7.72
CA ILE A 55 14.17 6.18 -8.14
C ILE A 55 14.35 7.70 -8.21
N CYS A 56 15.14 8.31 -7.32
CA CYS A 56 15.48 9.73 -7.39
C CYS A 56 16.30 10.04 -8.66
N ASP A 57 17.34 9.25 -8.94
CA ASP A 57 18.18 9.39 -10.14
C ASP A 57 17.33 9.26 -11.42
N LEU A 58 16.38 8.30 -11.44
CA LEU A 58 15.45 8.13 -12.55
C LEU A 58 14.44 9.27 -12.67
N ALA A 59 13.88 9.74 -11.55
CA ALA A 59 12.97 10.88 -11.51
C ALA A 59 13.64 12.14 -12.08
N GLU A 60 14.88 12.41 -11.69
CA GLU A 60 15.67 13.53 -12.21
C GLU A 60 15.93 13.42 -13.71
N LYS A 61 16.32 12.24 -14.21
CA LYS A 61 16.45 11.98 -15.66
C LYS A 61 15.14 12.20 -16.41
N LEU A 62 14.00 11.97 -15.77
CA LEU A 62 12.68 12.23 -16.33
C LEU A 62 12.22 13.68 -16.16
N GLY A 63 12.99 14.53 -15.48
CA GLY A 63 12.67 15.93 -15.20
C GLY A 63 11.59 16.13 -14.13
N LEU A 64 11.40 15.13 -13.26
CA LEU A 64 10.46 15.18 -12.14
C LEU A 64 11.12 15.77 -10.89
N LYS A 65 10.30 16.11 -9.90
CA LYS A 65 10.74 16.61 -8.59
C LYS A 65 10.43 15.59 -7.52
N TRP A 66 11.29 15.53 -6.50
CA TRP A 66 11.11 14.63 -5.37
C TRP A 66 11.47 15.33 -4.06
N ARG A 67 10.83 14.91 -2.97
CA ARG A 67 11.07 15.44 -1.61
C ARG A 67 10.82 14.33 -0.59
N ILE A 68 11.65 14.26 0.44
CA ILE A 68 11.33 13.48 1.64
C ILE A 68 10.33 14.30 2.45
N VAL A 69 9.13 13.76 2.63
CA VAL A 69 8.07 14.38 3.40
C VAL A 69 7.98 13.70 4.75
N THR A 70 8.10 14.51 5.80
CA THR A 70 7.87 14.07 7.19
C THR A 70 6.40 14.25 7.54
N GLY A 71 5.85 13.30 8.28
CA GLY A 71 4.48 13.35 8.75
C GLY A 71 4.31 12.49 10.00
N THR A 72 3.07 12.35 10.44
CA THR A 72 2.72 11.48 11.57
C THR A 72 2.05 10.22 11.05
N HIS A 73 2.52 9.04 11.46
CA HIS A 73 1.72 7.83 11.30
C HIS A 73 0.48 7.91 12.20
N ALA A 74 -0.66 7.47 11.68
CA ALA A 74 -1.91 7.40 12.43
C ALA A 74 -2.60 6.07 12.17
N PHE A 75 -3.26 5.53 13.19
CA PHE A 75 -3.97 4.28 13.10
C PHE A 75 -5.43 4.49 12.69
N ASP A 76 -5.82 4.00 11.52
CA ASP A 76 -7.21 4.04 11.07
C ASP A 76 -8.00 2.86 11.68
N TYR A 77 -8.88 3.16 12.65
CA TYR A 77 -9.87 2.19 13.16
C TYR A 77 -11.28 2.53 12.69
N GLN A 78 -11.88 1.62 11.93
CA GLN A 78 -13.29 1.68 11.56
C GLN A 78 -14.12 1.04 12.68
N LYS A 79 -15.01 1.83 13.30
CA LYS A 79 -15.86 1.36 14.40
C LYS A 79 -16.66 0.11 13.98
N GLN A 80 -16.51 -0.95 14.75
CA GLN A 80 -17.21 -2.23 14.56
C GLN A 80 -18.46 -2.34 15.44
N ALA A 81 -19.33 -3.32 15.15
CA ALA A 81 -20.53 -3.60 15.95
C ALA A 81 -20.23 -3.93 17.43
N ILE A 82 -19.08 -4.55 17.68
CA ILE A 82 -18.48 -4.68 19.02
C ILE A 82 -17.26 -3.77 18.98
N SER A 83 -17.28 -2.71 19.78
CA SER A 83 -16.24 -1.69 19.78
C SER A 83 -15.19 -2.01 20.84
N ILE A 84 -13.92 -1.97 20.44
CA ILE A 84 -12.81 -1.84 21.38
C ILE A 84 -13.01 -0.53 22.16
N PRO A 85 -12.89 -0.53 23.50
CA PRO A 85 -12.98 0.69 24.30
C PRO A 85 -12.01 1.76 23.82
N GLN A 86 -12.44 3.03 23.83
CA GLN A 86 -11.66 4.14 23.26
C GLN A 86 -10.31 4.32 23.96
N ASN A 87 -10.27 4.18 25.27
CA ASN A 87 -9.05 4.21 26.08
C ASN A 87 -8.01 3.16 25.64
N ILE A 88 -8.44 1.96 25.23
CA ILE A 88 -7.55 0.94 24.66
C ILE A 88 -7.09 1.33 23.25
N LEU A 89 -7.98 1.89 22.43
CA LEU A 89 -7.63 2.41 21.10
C LEU A 89 -6.63 3.57 21.18
N ASP A 90 -6.76 4.46 22.16
CA ASP A 90 -5.87 5.60 22.38
C ASP A 90 -4.46 5.11 22.74
N LEU A 91 -4.32 4.00 23.47
CA LEU A 91 -3.02 3.38 23.73
C LEU A 91 -2.34 2.89 22.44
N PHE A 92 -3.12 2.30 21.53
CA PHE A 92 -2.62 1.88 20.22
C PHE A 92 -2.22 3.06 19.34
N ASP A 93 -3.07 4.07 19.26
CA ASP A 93 -2.81 5.25 18.44
C ASP A 93 -1.56 5.97 18.96
N ASN A 94 -1.41 6.14 20.27
CA ASN A 94 -0.20 6.72 20.87
C ASN A 94 1.06 5.87 20.64
N ALA A 95 0.95 4.53 20.70
CA ALA A 95 2.08 3.64 20.47
C ALA A 95 2.49 3.55 18.99
N MET A 96 1.55 3.71 18.07
CA MET A 96 1.79 3.69 16.62
C MET A 96 2.05 5.07 16.02
N THR A 97 1.70 6.13 16.74
CA THR A 97 2.01 7.50 16.33
C THR A 97 3.52 7.72 16.46
N GLY A 98 4.13 8.01 15.32
CA GLY A 98 5.55 8.29 15.22
C GLY A 98 5.84 9.17 14.02
N GLU A 99 7.06 9.70 13.98
CA GLU A 99 7.57 10.39 12.80
C GLU A 99 7.70 9.38 11.66
N ALA A 100 7.02 9.69 10.56
CA ALA A 100 7.01 8.92 9.34
C ALA A 100 7.75 9.69 8.25
N LYS A 101 8.52 8.99 7.43
CA LYS A 101 9.26 9.57 6.29
C LYS A 101 8.89 8.83 5.03
N GLU A 102 8.36 9.57 4.07
CA GLU A 102 7.98 9.05 2.77
C GLU A 102 8.69 9.84 1.69
N LEU A 103 9.26 9.15 0.69
CA LEU A 103 9.77 9.80 -0.51
C LEU A 103 8.58 10.05 -1.44
N VAL A 104 8.32 11.32 -1.76
CA VAL A 104 7.24 11.74 -2.66
C VAL A 104 7.83 12.30 -3.94
N ILE A 105 7.32 11.83 -5.08
CA ILE A 105 7.70 12.27 -6.41
C ILE A 105 6.48 12.89 -7.09
N ALA A 106 6.69 14.04 -7.74
CA ALA A 106 5.67 14.76 -8.50
C ALA A 106 6.28 15.45 -9.72
N LYS A 107 5.43 16.08 -10.53
CA LYS A 107 5.84 16.77 -11.75
C LYS A 107 6.71 18.02 -11.47
N ASP A 108 6.34 18.79 -10.45
CA ASP A 108 6.99 20.05 -10.10
C ASP A 108 6.89 20.35 -8.59
N ASP A 109 7.67 21.33 -8.14
CA ASP A 109 7.72 21.75 -6.73
C ASP A 109 6.37 22.30 -6.25
N ALA A 110 5.64 23.01 -7.13
CA ALA A 110 4.31 23.53 -6.82
C ALA A 110 3.28 22.42 -6.53
N THR A 111 3.43 21.26 -7.15
CA THR A 111 2.62 20.08 -6.87
C THR A 111 3.03 19.41 -5.56
N LEU A 112 4.32 19.34 -5.24
CA LEU A 112 4.80 18.85 -3.94
C LEU A 112 4.32 19.73 -2.78
N ASP A 113 4.34 21.05 -2.96
CA ASP A 113 3.93 22.00 -1.91
C ASP A 113 2.44 21.90 -1.54
N LYS A 114 1.59 21.42 -2.47
CA LYS A 114 0.16 21.16 -2.20
C LYS A 114 -0.08 19.98 -1.27
N LEU A 115 0.91 19.10 -1.06
CA LEU A 115 0.75 17.95 -0.17
C LEU A 115 0.73 18.36 1.31
N GLY A 116 1.41 19.47 1.65
CA GLY A 116 1.51 19.96 3.03
C GLY A 116 2.26 19.00 3.95
N GLU A 117 1.85 18.97 5.21
CA GLU A 117 2.29 18.00 6.23
C GLU A 117 1.25 16.88 6.35
N PRO A 118 1.43 15.74 5.65
CA PRO A 118 0.44 14.68 5.62
C PRO A 118 0.42 13.89 6.93
N VAL A 119 -0.78 13.47 7.30
CA VAL A 119 -0.98 12.38 8.26
C VAL A 119 -0.94 11.07 7.46
N PHE A 120 0.11 10.27 7.65
CA PHE A 120 0.32 9.01 6.94
C PHE A 120 -0.46 7.88 7.59
N SER A 121 -1.75 7.85 7.29
CA SER A 121 -2.66 6.75 7.57
C SER A 121 -2.93 5.94 6.29
N HIS A 122 -3.44 4.72 6.40
CA HIS A 122 -3.78 3.91 5.22
C HIS A 122 -4.81 4.61 4.33
N SER A 123 -5.80 5.25 4.95
CA SER A 123 -6.80 6.06 4.27
C SER A 123 -6.21 7.24 3.51
N ASN A 124 -5.35 8.04 4.15
CA ASN A 124 -4.77 9.22 3.53
C ASN A 124 -3.75 8.86 2.44
N THR A 125 -2.89 7.86 2.68
CA THR A 125 -1.95 7.37 1.68
C THR A 125 -2.69 6.83 0.46
N GLY A 126 -3.79 6.10 0.66
CA GLY A 126 -4.64 5.64 -0.44
C GLY A 126 -5.18 6.79 -1.30
N LYS A 127 -5.64 7.88 -0.67
CA LYS A 127 -6.13 9.08 -1.39
C LYS A 127 -5.02 9.79 -2.15
N ILE A 128 -3.84 9.96 -1.56
CA ILE A 128 -2.67 10.57 -2.21
C ILE A 128 -2.28 9.76 -3.45
N LEU A 129 -2.37 8.42 -3.36
CA LEU A 129 -2.06 7.50 -4.46
C LEU A 129 -3.23 7.28 -5.43
N GLU A 130 -4.35 7.99 -5.25
CA GLU A 130 -5.55 7.98 -6.09
C GLU A 130 -6.27 6.61 -6.11
N TYR A 131 -6.18 5.86 -5.01
CA TYR A 131 -6.92 4.62 -4.84
C TYR A 131 -8.40 4.90 -4.67
N SER A 132 -9.24 3.98 -5.14
CA SER A 132 -10.69 4.11 -4.99
C SER A 132 -11.10 3.97 -3.52
N ASP A 133 -12.03 4.82 -3.07
CA ASP A 133 -12.57 4.80 -1.70
C ASP A 133 -13.10 3.42 -1.29
N CYS A 134 -13.66 2.63 -2.23
CA CYS A 134 -14.10 1.24 -1.98
C CYS A 134 -12.95 0.38 -1.40
N CYS A 135 -11.76 0.50 -1.98
CA CYS A 135 -10.62 -0.33 -1.64
C CYS A 135 -9.95 0.16 -0.35
N ILE A 136 -9.85 1.48 -0.20
CA ILE A 136 -9.35 2.10 1.03
C ILE A 136 -10.20 1.65 2.22
N LYS A 137 -11.52 1.84 2.12
CA LYS A 137 -12.45 1.48 3.18
C LYS A 137 -12.42 -0.02 3.49
N TRP A 138 -12.42 -0.87 2.46
CA TRP A 138 -12.33 -2.32 2.64
C TRP A 138 -11.02 -2.74 3.34
N PHE A 139 -9.91 -2.09 3.01
CA PHE A 139 -8.63 -2.38 3.65
C PHE A 139 -8.67 -2.03 5.15
N ASP A 140 -9.14 -0.83 5.49
CA ASP A 140 -9.25 -0.36 6.87
C ASP A 140 -10.28 -1.18 7.68
N GLU A 141 -11.41 -1.55 7.07
CA GLU A 141 -12.41 -2.44 7.67
C GLU A 141 -11.82 -3.81 8.00
N ASN A 142 -11.08 -4.45 7.09
CA ASN A 142 -10.45 -5.75 7.33
C ASN A 142 -9.38 -5.67 8.43
N LYS A 143 -8.59 -4.60 8.47
CA LYS A 143 -7.64 -4.33 9.55
C LYS A 143 -8.33 -4.20 10.90
N SER A 144 -9.42 -3.42 10.95
CA SER A 144 -10.20 -3.17 12.15
C SER A 144 -10.89 -4.42 12.69
N ILE A 145 -11.40 -5.28 11.80
CA ILE A 145 -11.96 -6.60 12.16
C ILE A 145 -10.91 -7.46 12.85
N GLY A 146 -9.68 -7.52 12.32
CA GLY A 146 -8.59 -8.28 12.94
C GLY A 146 -8.28 -7.81 14.36
N TRP A 147 -8.24 -6.49 14.59
CA TRP A 147 -8.05 -5.94 15.93
C TRP A 147 -9.21 -6.22 16.87
N LYS A 148 -10.45 -6.18 16.37
CA LYS A 148 -11.64 -6.55 17.15
C LYS A 148 -11.57 -8.01 17.62
N GLU A 149 -11.26 -8.94 16.73
CA GLU A 149 -11.21 -10.37 17.08
C GLU A 149 -10.06 -10.67 18.07
N VAL A 150 -8.95 -9.93 17.97
CA VAL A 150 -7.86 -9.98 18.96
C VAL A 150 -8.31 -9.44 20.31
N TYR A 151 -9.06 -8.34 20.35
CA TYR A 151 -9.61 -7.79 21.59
C TYR A 151 -10.55 -8.81 22.27
N GLU A 152 -11.51 -9.37 21.54
CA GLU A 152 -12.43 -10.39 22.07
C GLU A 152 -11.67 -11.61 22.64
N PHE A 153 -10.61 -12.04 21.97
CA PHE A 153 -9.75 -13.12 22.44
C PHE A 153 -9.02 -12.79 23.76
N VAL A 154 -8.46 -11.58 23.86
CA VAL A 154 -7.78 -11.12 25.09
C VAL A 154 -8.77 -11.01 26.24
N MET A 155 -9.94 -10.42 26.02
CA MET A 155 -10.97 -10.30 27.05
C MET A 155 -11.45 -11.67 27.55
N GLY A 156 -11.67 -12.64 26.66
CA GLY A 156 -12.02 -14.01 27.06
C GLY A 156 -10.93 -14.72 27.87
N ARG A 157 -9.66 -14.29 27.77
CA ARG A 157 -8.57 -14.80 28.62
C ARG A 157 -8.47 -14.08 29.97
N ILE A 158 -8.81 -12.80 30.00
CA ILE A 158 -8.82 -11.99 31.23
C ILE A 158 -9.92 -12.43 32.19
N GLU A 159 -11.08 -12.83 31.66
CA GLU A 159 -12.14 -13.48 32.43
C GLU A 159 -11.64 -14.77 33.15
N ASN A 160 -10.47 -15.29 32.77
CA ASN A 160 -9.78 -16.45 33.35
C ASN A 160 -8.48 -16.07 34.13
N GLU A 161 -8.47 -14.94 34.86
CA GLU A 161 -7.47 -14.51 35.87
C GLU A 161 -6.20 -13.75 35.40
N GLN A 162 -6.14 -13.19 34.18
CA GLN A 162 -4.88 -12.64 33.64
C GLN A 162 -4.50 -11.21 34.07
N THR A 163 -5.40 -10.20 33.99
CA THR A 163 -5.19 -8.79 34.44
C THR A 163 -6.33 -7.86 33.95
N GLU A 164 -6.65 -6.78 34.68
CA GLU A 164 -7.64 -5.76 34.25
C GLU A 164 -7.00 -4.44 33.76
N LYS A 165 -5.66 -4.33 33.75
CA LYS A 165 -5.00 -3.07 33.35
C LYS A 165 -5.02 -2.85 31.85
N GLU A 166 -5.29 -1.62 31.45
CA GLU A 166 -5.48 -1.21 30.06
C GLU A 166 -4.21 -1.35 29.22
N GLU A 167 -3.05 -1.02 29.79
CA GLU A 167 -1.75 -1.13 29.12
C GLU A 167 -1.38 -2.59 28.86
N GLU A 168 -1.61 -3.47 29.84
CA GLU A 168 -1.34 -4.90 29.71
C GLU A 168 -2.29 -5.55 28.67
N ILE A 169 -3.55 -5.08 28.59
CA ILE A 169 -4.49 -5.46 27.52
C ILE A 169 -3.95 -5.05 26.15
N ALA A 170 -3.52 -3.79 25.99
CA ALA A 170 -3.01 -3.27 24.72
C ALA A 170 -1.73 -4.02 24.27
N GLU A 171 -0.81 -4.31 25.19
CA GLU A 171 0.40 -5.09 24.92
C GLU A 171 0.07 -6.53 24.48
N MET A 172 -0.81 -7.21 25.20
CA MET A 172 -1.25 -8.57 24.83
C MET A 172 -1.89 -8.58 23.45
N MET A 173 -2.77 -7.62 23.18
CA MET A 173 -3.40 -7.47 21.88
C MET A 173 -2.37 -7.25 20.76
N ALA A 174 -1.38 -6.37 20.94
CA ALA A 174 -0.31 -6.16 19.96
C ALA A 174 0.47 -7.46 19.66
N GLN A 175 0.82 -8.21 20.71
CA GLN A 175 1.49 -9.50 20.58
C GLN A 175 0.64 -10.54 19.85
N TYR A 176 -0.65 -10.65 20.18
CA TYR A 176 -1.54 -11.63 19.57
C TYR A 176 -1.92 -11.28 18.14
N TYR A 177 -1.97 -9.99 17.77
CA TYR A 177 -2.23 -9.55 16.40
C TYR A 177 -1.16 -10.05 15.41
N GLU A 178 0.09 -10.14 15.85
CA GLU A 178 1.21 -10.69 15.07
C GLU A 178 1.29 -12.24 15.11
N SER A 179 0.52 -12.88 16.00
CA SER A 179 0.59 -14.32 16.28
C SER A 179 -0.36 -15.19 15.43
N ASP A 180 -0.23 -16.52 15.54
CA ASP A 180 -1.18 -17.51 15.00
C ASP A 180 -2.32 -17.87 15.95
N TYR A 181 -2.31 -17.35 17.20
CA TYR A 181 -3.25 -17.77 18.23
C TYR A 181 -4.69 -17.33 17.94
N VAL A 182 -4.84 -16.17 17.32
CA VAL A 182 -6.14 -15.66 16.88
C VAL A 182 -6.30 -16.07 15.42
N LYS A 183 -7.25 -16.97 15.12
CA LYS A 183 -7.51 -17.53 13.76
C LYS A 183 -7.76 -16.48 12.68
N SER A 184 -7.92 -15.22 13.08
CA SER A 184 -8.23 -14.07 12.26
C SER A 184 -7.24 -12.90 12.39
N SER A 185 -6.06 -13.16 12.96
CA SER A 185 -4.93 -12.24 13.11
C SER A 185 -4.34 -11.74 11.79
N ARG A 186 -3.28 -10.91 11.87
CA ARG A 186 -2.51 -10.39 10.73
C ARG A 186 -2.12 -11.47 9.72
N LYS A 187 -1.90 -12.73 10.14
CA LYS A 187 -1.59 -13.84 9.22
C LYS A 187 -2.80 -14.33 8.40
N ARG A 188 -4.03 -14.35 8.94
CA ARG A 188 -5.25 -14.58 8.12
C ARG A 188 -5.43 -13.45 7.13
N ILE A 189 -5.34 -12.21 7.62
CA ILE A 189 -5.43 -11.00 6.80
C ILE A 189 -4.40 -11.06 5.67
N LYS A 190 -3.17 -11.49 5.96
CA LYS A 190 -2.13 -11.76 4.96
C LYS A 190 -2.57 -12.81 3.93
N LYS A 191 -3.26 -13.88 4.32
CA LYS A 191 -3.81 -14.89 3.38
C LYS A 191 -4.93 -14.33 2.49
N ILE A 192 -5.82 -13.51 3.03
CA ILE A 192 -6.84 -12.79 2.24
C ILE A 192 -6.16 -11.88 1.23
N TYR A 193 -5.16 -11.12 1.67
CA TYR A 193 -4.37 -10.26 0.82
C TYR A 193 -3.59 -11.03 -0.24
N VAL A 194 -2.99 -12.18 0.08
CA VAL A 194 -2.26 -13.02 -0.89
C VAL A 194 -3.16 -13.42 -2.07
N ASN A 195 -4.41 -13.82 -1.81
CA ASN A 195 -5.35 -14.14 -2.89
C ASN A 195 -5.70 -12.90 -3.74
N HIS A 196 -5.97 -11.77 -3.09
CA HIS A 196 -6.29 -10.52 -3.79
C HIS A 196 -5.09 -9.94 -4.54
N ILE A 197 -3.87 -10.12 -4.03
CA ILE A 197 -2.62 -9.80 -4.72
C ILE A 197 -2.54 -10.67 -5.97
N ALA A 198 -2.63 -11.99 -5.85
CA ALA A 198 -2.54 -12.90 -6.99
C ALA A 198 -3.54 -12.54 -8.09
N GLU A 199 -4.80 -12.29 -7.72
CA GLU A 199 -5.86 -11.89 -8.65
C GLU A 199 -5.63 -10.50 -9.24
N SER A 200 -5.16 -9.54 -8.45
CA SER A 200 -4.82 -8.20 -8.93
C SER A 200 -3.69 -8.24 -9.94
N ARG A 201 -2.63 -9.02 -9.70
CA ARG A 201 -1.48 -9.10 -10.61
C ARG A 201 -1.85 -9.75 -11.93
N GLU A 202 -2.86 -10.62 -11.95
CA GLU A 202 -3.38 -11.22 -13.17
C GLU A 202 -4.37 -10.30 -13.91
N THR A 203 -5.26 -9.63 -13.19
CA THR A 203 -6.41 -8.91 -13.81
C THR A 203 -6.23 -7.40 -13.88
N MET A 204 -5.41 -6.82 -13.02
CA MET A 204 -5.16 -5.38 -12.88
C MET A 204 -3.66 -5.09 -12.61
N PRO A 205 -2.74 -5.48 -13.51
CA PRO A 205 -1.29 -5.39 -13.27
C PRO A 205 -0.71 -3.97 -13.32
N PHE A 206 -1.52 -2.96 -13.67
CA PHE A 206 -1.08 -1.57 -13.83
C PHE A 206 -1.34 -0.72 -12.57
N ILE A 207 -1.72 -1.33 -11.45
CA ILE A 207 -1.92 -0.65 -10.17
C ILE A 207 -1.20 -1.39 -9.04
N PHE A 208 -0.64 -0.64 -8.08
CA PHE A 208 0.08 -1.22 -6.94
C PHE A 208 -0.85 -1.86 -5.91
N PHE A 209 -2.02 -1.24 -5.68
CA PHE A 209 -2.91 -1.61 -4.59
C PHE A 209 -3.74 -2.86 -4.88
N GLN A 210 -4.20 -3.47 -3.79
CA GLN A 210 -5.07 -4.62 -3.84
C GLN A 210 -6.53 -4.14 -4.02
N PRO A 211 -7.21 -4.55 -5.10
CA PRO A 211 -8.63 -4.28 -5.27
C PRO A 211 -9.41 -5.04 -4.19
N CYS A 212 -10.48 -4.45 -3.65
CA CYS A 212 -11.42 -5.17 -2.81
C CYS A 212 -12.32 -6.11 -3.63
N ASP A 213 -13.10 -6.96 -2.96
CA ASP A 213 -14.02 -7.92 -3.60
C ASP A 213 -14.94 -7.26 -4.64
N VAL A 214 -15.50 -6.09 -4.32
CA VAL A 214 -16.35 -5.31 -5.23
C VAL A 214 -15.56 -4.82 -6.42
N CYS A 215 -14.30 -4.44 -6.18
CA CYS A 215 -13.46 -3.78 -7.14
C CYS A 215 -12.66 -4.77 -8.03
N ILE A 216 -12.74 -6.08 -7.78
CA ILE A 216 -12.37 -7.16 -8.70
C ILE A 216 -13.33 -7.29 -9.90
N GLY A 217 -14.57 -6.80 -9.77
CA GLY A 217 -15.58 -6.84 -10.84
C GLY A 217 -15.28 -5.97 -12.07
N PRO A 218 -15.95 -6.21 -13.22
CA PRO A 218 -15.66 -5.59 -14.52
C PRO A 218 -15.89 -4.08 -14.63
N SER A 219 -16.64 -3.46 -13.72
CA SER A 219 -17.00 -2.03 -13.83
C SER A 219 -16.55 -1.18 -12.64
N SER A 220 -15.57 -1.68 -11.89
CA SER A 220 -15.08 -1.01 -10.68
C SER A 220 -14.22 0.22 -10.96
N LEU A 221 -14.12 1.11 -9.97
CA LEU A 221 -13.22 2.27 -10.04
C LEU A 221 -11.74 1.84 -10.14
N ALA A 222 -11.36 0.76 -9.45
CA ALA A 222 -10.01 0.20 -9.55
C ALA A 222 -9.70 -0.31 -10.96
N ARG A 223 -10.66 -1.01 -11.60
CA ARG A 223 -10.50 -1.51 -12.97
C ARG A 223 -10.43 -0.36 -13.97
N LYS A 224 -11.26 0.68 -13.82
CA LYS A 224 -11.18 1.90 -14.65
C LYS A 224 -9.82 2.59 -14.52
N LEU A 225 -9.27 2.68 -13.30
CA LEU A 225 -7.95 3.26 -13.08
C LEU A 225 -6.85 2.41 -13.75
N ASN A 226 -6.90 1.09 -13.56
CA ASN A 226 -6.00 0.16 -14.22
C ASN A 226 -6.08 0.27 -15.75
N GLU A 227 -7.30 0.32 -16.33
CA GLU A 227 -7.51 0.48 -17.77
C GLU A 227 -6.96 1.80 -18.30
N ARG A 228 -7.13 2.91 -17.55
CA ARG A 228 -6.53 4.20 -17.91
C ARG A 228 -5.01 4.11 -18.01
N TYR A 229 -4.36 3.55 -16.99
CA TYR A 229 -2.90 3.38 -16.98
C TYR A 229 -2.42 2.36 -18.03
N ALA A 230 -3.17 1.30 -18.24
CA ALA A 230 -2.93 0.30 -19.27
C ALA A 230 -2.98 0.92 -20.68
N ASN A 231 -4.01 1.71 -20.98
CA ASN A 231 -4.17 2.39 -22.27
C ASN A 231 -3.03 3.38 -22.50
N PHE A 232 -2.69 4.20 -21.49
CA PHE A 232 -1.53 5.09 -21.56
C PHE A 232 -0.24 4.34 -21.89
N ALA A 233 0.05 3.24 -21.17
CA ALA A 233 1.23 2.43 -21.41
C ALA A 233 1.20 1.78 -22.80
N LYS A 234 0.05 1.27 -23.24
CA LYS A 234 -0.12 0.62 -24.54
C LYS A 234 0.11 1.57 -25.70
N GLU A 235 -0.37 2.80 -25.59
CA GLU A 235 -0.27 3.81 -26.64
C GLU A 235 1.13 4.43 -26.72
N ASN A 236 1.76 4.68 -25.58
CA ASN A 236 3.02 5.45 -25.51
C ASN A 236 4.26 4.60 -25.29
N TYR A 237 4.12 3.45 -24.63
CA TYR A 237 5.22 2.57 -24.22
C TYR A 237 4.88 1.08 -24.41
N PRO A 238 4.61 0.60 -25.64
CA PRO A 238 4.08 -0.75 -25.87
C PRO A 238 4.94 -1.88 -25.26
N GLN A 239 6.27 -1.75 -25.27
CA GLN A 239 7.16 -2.73 -24.65
C GLN A 239 6.99 -2.80 -23.13
N LEU A 240 6.85 -1.64 -22.47
CA LEU A 240 6.59 -1.56 -21.03
C LEU A 240 5.21 -2.13 -20.69
N TYR A 241 4.21 -1.90 -21.54
CA TYR A 241 2.88 -2.48 -21.38
C TYR A 241 2.93 -4.01 -21.37
N GLU A 242 3.58 -4.62 -22.36
CA GLU A 242 3.67 -6.08 -22.48
C GLU A 242 4.48 -6.69 -21.32
N ILE A 243 5.58 -6.06 -20.90
CA ILE A 243 6.41 -6.60 -19.80
C ILE A 243 5.68 -6.53 -18.45
N ILE A 244 4.91 -5.47 -18.17
CA ILE A 244 4.11 -5.36 -16.95
C ILE A 244 3.08 -6.49 -16.88
N ILE A 245 2.41 -6.82 -17.99
CA ILE A 245 1.45 -7.93 -18.03
C ILE A 245 2.16 -9.27 -17.81
N SER A 246 3.28 -9.50 -18.50
CA SER A 246 4.04 -10.75 -18.41
C SER A 246 4.58 -10.99 -17.00
N GLU A 247 5.25 -10.00 -16.43
CA GLU A 247 5.86 -10.09 -15.09
C GLU A 247 4.80 -10.07 -13.99
N GLY A 248 3.70 -9.35 -14.17
CA GLY A 248 2.56 -9.38 -13.25
C GLY A 248 1.96 -10.78 -13.14
N LYS A 249 1.78 -11.48 -14.26
CA LYS A 249 1.32 -12.88 -14.23
C LYS A 249 2.32 -13.82 -13.53
N LYS A 250 3.62 -13.57 -13.64
CA LYS A 250 4.64 -14.34 -12.91
C LYS A 250 4.57 -14.05 -11.41
N ASP A 251 4.44 -12.77 -11.03
CA ASP A 251 4.34 -12.32 -9.64
C ASP A 251 3.09 -12.93 -8.99
N GLY A 252 1.93 -12.83 -9.66
CA GLY A 252 0.68 -13.39 -9.15
C GLY A 252 0.72 -14.90 -8.91
N LYS A 253 1.51 -15.66 -9.71
CA LYS A 253 1.69 -17.11 -9.51
C LYS A 253 2.52 -17.44 -8.27
N TYR A 254 3.46 -16.58 -7.87
CA TYR A 254 4.25 -16.77 -6.65
C TYR A 254 3.37 -16.80 -5.39
N TYR A 255 2.23 -16.12 -5.44
CA TYR A 255 1.27 -16.02 -4.34
C TYR A 255 0.19 -17.13 -4.35
N ARG A 256 0.22 -18.07 -5.30
CA ARG A 256 -0.76 -19.17 -5.42
C ARG A 256 -0.25 -20.51 -4.91
#